data_AF-A0AAV5XKF3-F1
#
_entry.id   AF-A0AAV5XKF3-F1
#
_cell.length_a   1.000
_cell.length_b   1.000
_cell.length_c   1.000
_cell.angle_alpha   90.00
_cell.angle_beta   90.00
_cell.angle_gamma   90.00
#
_symmetry.space_group_name_H-M   'P 1'
#
loop_
_entity.id
_entity.type
_entity.pdbx_description
1 polymer ?
#
loop_
_entity_poly.entity_id
_entity_poly.type
_entity_poly.pdbx_seq_one_letter_code
_entity_poly.pdbx_strand_id
1 'polypeptide(L)'
;MRRRTLAWCAVALAGSALIAGLSLAGLAAKERDDNFCVACHLHEEKFKRFTSVPFADLTGPHHAKDVRCIDCHGGADAPMRLRVWSLAAVDTGRYLVGSHREPDHMKLALRSKECTQCHTPIVKRPQATLSAEQEEALEGRAGNAYHAIRPHDAVRMTCLRCHPAHTTDGDPKAQFIARKRVEPICRECHKTLGE
;
A
#
# COMPACT_ATOMS: atom_id res chain seq x y z
N MET A 1 -40.84 27.67 28.18
CA MET A 1 -39.35 27.62 28.06
C MET A 1 -38.82 26.30 27.49
N ARG A 2 -39.26 25.13 27.97
CA ARG A 2 -38.74 23.79 27.57
C ARG A 2 -38.69 23.49 26.05
N ARG A 3 -39.71 23.91 25.28
CA ARG A 3 -39.76 23.70 23.81
C ARG A 3 -38.71 24.51 23.04
N ARG A 4 -38.37 25.72 23.50
CA ARG A 4 -37.35 26.57 22.84
C ARG A 4 -35.95 25.99 23.07
N THR A 5 -35.66 25.50 24.28
CA THR A 5 -34.40 24.82 24.60
C THR A 5 -34.19 23.55 23.76
N LEU A 6 -35.23 22.72 23.62
CA LEU A 6 -35.18 21.51 22.78
C LEU A 6 -34.93 21.84 21.29
N ALA A 7 -35.58 22.90 20.78
CA ALA A 7 -35.35 23.36 19.40
C ALA A 7 -33.90 23.81 19.18
N TRP A 8 -33.30 24.56 20.12
CA TRP A 8 -31.90 24.97 20.03
C TRP A 8 -30.93 23.78 20.10
N CYS A 9 -31.18 22.81 20.98
CA CYS A 9 -30.39 21.58 21.03
C CYS A 9 -30.44 20.81 19.69
N ALA A 10 -31.63 20.69 19.10
CA ALA A 10 -31.80 20.01 17.81
C ALA A 10 -31.07 20.74 16.68
N VAL A 11 -31.17 22.07 16.63
CA VAL A 11 -30.43 22.90 15.65
C VAL A 11 -28.92 22.77 15.84
N ALA A 12 -28.43 22.81 17.07
CA ALA A 12 -27.00 22.66 17.37
C ALA A 12 -26.46 21.28 16.98
N LEU A 13 -27.22 20.22 17.24
CA LEU A 13 -26.86 18.86 16.84
C LEU A 13 -26.85 18.70 15.32
N ALA A 14 -27.89 19.21 14.63
CA ALA A 14 -27.96 19.17 13.18
C ALA A 14 -26.81 19.96 12.52
N GLY A 15 -26.52 21.16 13.05
CA GLY A 15 -25.38 21.97 12.59
C GLY A 15 -24.04 21.26 12.79
N SER A 16 -23.83 20.65 13.96
CA SER A 16 -22.61 19.90 14.27
C SER A 16 -22.44 18.68 13.36
N ALA A 17 -23.52 17.92 13.13
CA ALA A 17 -23.52 16.78 12.23
C ALA A 17 -23.22 17.20 10.78
N LEU A 18 -23.78 18.32 10.32
CA LEU A 18 -23.50 18.87 9.00
C LEU A 18 -22.03 19.27 8.85
N ILE A 19 -21.47 20.00 9.82
CA ILE A 19 -20.06 20.42 9.81
C ILE A 19 -19.14 19.19 9.81
N ALA A 20 -19.42 18.19 10.65
CA ALA A 20 -18.65 16.95 10.70
C ALA A 20 -18.72 16.20 9.36
N GLY A 21 -19.91 16.09 8.77
CA GLY A 21 -20.11 15.46 7.46
C GLY A 21 -19.34 16.15 6.34
N LEU A 22 -19.41 17.49 6.27
CA LEU A 22 -18.66 18.29 5.30
C LEU A 22 -17.14 18.16 5.50
N SER A 23 -16.68 18.14 6.75
CA SER A 23 -15.27 17.98 7.08
C SER A 23 -14.74 16.61 6.65
N LEU A 24 -15.50 15.55 6.92
CA LEU A 24 -15.16 14.19 6.49
C LEU A 24 -15.17 14.05 4.97
N ALA A 25 -16.12 14.67 4.28
CA ALA A 25 -16.16 14.68 2.82
C ALA A 25 -14.96 15.43 2.22
N GLY A 26 -14.62 16.60 2.79
CA GLY A 26 -13.43 17.36 2.40
C GLY A 26 -12.13 16.59 2.63
N LEU A 27 -12.01 15.92 3.78
CA LEU A 27 -10.86 15.06 4.09
C LEU A 27 -10.78 13.89 3.10
N ALA A 28 -11.88 13.19 2.85
CA ALA A 28 -11.92 12.09 1.89
C ALA A 28 -11.59 12.53 0.45
N ALA A 29 -11.93 13.76 0.07
CA ALA A 29 -11.51 14.34 -1.20
C ALA A 29 -10.00 14.66 -1.20
N LYS A 30 -9.47 15.23 -0.11
CA LYS A 30 -8.06 15.57 0.02
C LYS A 30 -7.14 14.36 0.09
N GLU A 31 -7.56 13.27 0.73
CA GLU A 31 -6.79 12.03 0.76
C GLU A 31 -6.58 11.39 -0.62
N ARG A 32 -7.36 11.78 -1.63
CA ARG A 32 -7.19 11.32 -3.02
C ARG A 32 -6.18 12.15 -3.82
N ASP A 33 -5.63 13.19 -3.22
CA ASP A 33 -4.59 14.02 -3.82
C ASP A 33 -3.24 13.61 -3.23
N ASP A 34 -2.39 12.97 -4.04
CA ASP A 34 -1.07 12.51 -3.57
C ASP A 34 -0.21 13.68 -3.08
N ASN A 35 -0.40 14.89 -3.61
CA ASN A 35 0.32 16.08 -3.13
C ASN A 35 -0.06 16.42 -1.68
N PHE A 36 -1.31 16.16 -1.28
CA PHE A 36 -1.72 16.33 0.12
C PHE A 36 -0.99 15.35 1.03
N CYS A 37 -0.80 14.11 0.60
CA CYS A 37 -0.03 13.11 1.36
C CYS A 37 1.44 13.52 1.53
N VAL A 38 2.07 14.01 0.46
CA VAL A 38 3.50 14.39 0.48
C VAL A 38 3.74 15.67 1.29
N ALA A 39 2.82 16.64 1.23
CA ALA A 39 2.91 17.87 2.00
C ALA A 39 2.98 17.62 3.52
N CYS A 40 2.25 16.61 4.01
CA CYS A 40 2.20 16.29 5.45
C CYS A 40 3.26 15.26 5.88
N HIS A 41 3.61 14.31 5.01
CA HIS A 41 4.50 13.19 5.37
C HIS A 41 5.94 13.31 4.82
N LEU A 42 6.34 14.45 4.25
CA LEU A 42 7.72 14.73 3.78
C LEU A 42 8.30 13.66 2.85
N HIS A 43 7.46 12.92 2.13
CA HIS A 43 7.85 11.76 1.31
C HIS A 43 8.38 12.14 -0.09
N GLU A 44 9.08 13.27 -0.23
CA GLU A 44 9.47 13.81 -1.54
C GLU A 44 10.25 12.80 -2.38
N GLU A 45 11.25 12.13 -1.80
CA GLU A 45 12.01 11.10 -2.53
C GLU A 45 11.14 9.89 -2.90
N LYS A 46 10.26 9.44 -1.99
CA LYS A 46 9.39 8.28 -2.26
C LYS A 46 8.37 8.63 -3.34
N PHE A 47 7.82 9.84 -3.32
CA PHE A 47 6.89 10.34 -4.32
C PHE A 47 7.57 10.52 -5.68
N LYS A 48 8.80 11.05 -5.69
CA LYS A 48 9.62 11.14 -6.90
C LYS A 48 9.89 9.77 -7.50
N ARG A 49 10.20 8.75 -6.69
CA ARG A 49 10.36 7.36 -7.17
C ARG A 49 9.05 6.77 -7.68
N PHE A 50 7.96 7.00 -6.96
CA PHE A 50 6.63 6.52 -7.31
C PHE A 50 6.15 7.07 -8.66
N THR A 51 6.46 8.33 -8.95
CA THR A 51 6.05 9.01 -10.18
C THR A 51 7.10 8.98 -11.30
N SER A 52 8.26 8.35 -11.07
CA SER A 52 9.37 8.42 -12.03
C SER A 52 9.10 7.66 -13.32
N VAL A 53 9.56 8.23 -14.43
CA VAL A 53 9.69 7.54 -15.72
C VAL A 53 11.14 7.73 -16.21
N PRO A 54 11.93 6.67 -16.43
CA PRO A 54 11.59 5.25 -16.25
C PRO A 54 11.30 4.88 -14.78
N PHE A 55 10.53 3.80 -14.57
CA PHE A 55 10.21 3.33 -13.23
C PHE A 55 11.48 2.90 -12.50
N ALA A 56 11.57 3.24 -11.21
CA ALA A 56 12.73 2.91 -10.37
C ALA A 56 12.54 1.61 -9.57
N ASP A 57 11.30 1.20 -9.32
CA ASP A 57 10.95 -0.01 -8.56
C ASP A 57 9.52 -0.48 -8.92
N LEU A 58 8.99 -1.47 -8.20
CA LEU A 58 7.63 -2.00 -8.43
C LEU A 58 6.51 -1.01 -8.08
N THR A 59 6.79 0.13 -7.46
CA THR A 59 5.77 1.13 -7.15
C THR A 59 5.42 1.98 -8.37
N GLY A 60 6.38 2.28 -9.25
CA GLY A 60 6.17 3.10 -10.45
C GLY A 60 5.00 2.65 -11.36
N PRO A 61 4.88 1.35 -11.69
CA PRO A 61 3.75 0.85 -12.47
C PRO A 61 2.36 1.09 -11.85
N HIS A 62 2.26 1.33 -10.53
CA HIS A 62 1.00 1.68 -9.88
C HIS A 62 0.60 3.11 -10.21
N HIS A 63 1.54 4.06 -10.20
CA HIS A 63 1.28 5.43 -10.62
C HIS A 63 0.81 5.49 -12.08
N ALA A 64 1.43 4.73 -12.97
CA ALA A 64 1.03 4.63 -14.39
C ALA A 64 -0.38 4.04 -14.61
N LYS A 65 -1.00 3.49 -13.57
CA LYS A 65 -2.39 2.99 -13.57
C LYS A 65 -3.33 3.85 -12.73
N ASP A 66 -2.95 5.09 -12.45
CA ASP A 66 -3.70 6.03 -11.62
C ASP A 66 -4.02 5.52 -10.21
N VAL A 67 -3.22 4.57 -9.69
CA VAL A 67 -3.29 4.19 -8.27
C VAL A 67 -2.68 5.32 -7.46
N ARG A 68 -3.34 5.71 -6.38
CA ARG A 68 -2.90 6.78 -5.47
C ARG A 68 -2.32 6.21 -4.19
N CYS A 69 -1.67 7.06 -3.43
CA CYS A 69 -1.15 6.75 -2.09
C CYS A 69 -2.25 6.12 -1.21
N ILE A 70 -3.45 6.70 -1.17
CA ILE A 70 -4.53 6.22 -0.32
C ILE A 70 -5.13 4.88 -0.77
N ASP A 71 -4.98 4.49 -2.03
CA ASP A 71 -5.51 3.23 -2.52
C ASP A 71 -4.76 2.03 -1.92
N CYS A 72 -3.51 2.24 -1.49
CA CYS A 72 -2.75 1.28 -0.68
C CYS A 72 -2.80 1.64 0.82
N HIS A 73 -2.53 2.89 1.19
CA HIS A 73 -2.32 3.32 2.57
C HIS A 73 -3.62 3.65 3.34
N GLY A 74 -4.75 3.73 2.66
CA GLY A 74 -6.04 4.11 3.25
C GLY A 74 -6.71 3.04 4.09
N GLY A 75 -6.24 1.80 4.01
CA GLY A 75 -6.82 0.64 4.68
C GLY A 75 -7.95 0.01 3.87
N ALA A 76 -7.82 -1.30 3.61
CA ALA A 76 -8.74 -2.06 2.77
C ALA A 76 -10.07 -2.42 3.45
N ASP A 77 -10.22 -2.14 4.74
CA ASP A 77 -11.42 -2.42 5.52
C ASP A 77 -11.68 -1.37 6.59
N ALA A 78 -12.92 -1.32 7.09
CA ALA A 78 -13.35 -0.33 8.07
C ALA A 78 -12.46 -0.28 9.33
N PRO A 79 -12.02 -1.41 9.93
CA PRO A 79 -11.11 -1.37 11.06
C PRO A 79 -9.77 -0.70 10.73
N MET A 80 -9.13 -1.06 9.60
CA MET A 80 -7.87 -0.42 9.23
C MET A 80 -8.06 1.04 8.83
N ARG A 81 -9.15 1.36 8.11
CA ARG A 81 -9.50 2.73 7.75
C ARG A 81 -9.61 3.63 8.97
N LEU A 82 -10.27 3.16 10.04
CA LEU A 82 -10.36 3.88 11.30
C LEU A 82 -8.99 4.09 11.96
N ARG A 83 -8.08 3.10 11.88
CA ARG A 83 -6.72 3.22 12.41
C ARG A 83 -5.90 4.24 11.62
N VAL A 84 -6.02 4.23 10.29
CA VAL A 84 -5.36 5.20 9.40
C VAL A 84 -5.86 6.62 9.70
N TRP A 85 -7.18 6.82 9.82
CA TRP A 85 -7.74 8.13 10.19
C TRP A 85 -7.32 8.59 11.58
N SER A 86 -7.30 7.68 12.56
CA SER A 86 -6.81 7.99 13.91
C SER A 86 -5.35 8.45 13.88
N LEU A 87 -4.51 7.76 13.10
CA LEU A 87 -3.12 8.13 12.95
C LEU A 87 -2.96 9.48 12.23
N ALA A 88 -3.70 9.69 11.14
CA ALA A 88 -3.69 10.94 10.38
C ALA A 88 -4.14 12.14 11.23
N ALA A 89 -5.14 11.96 12.09
CA ALA A 89 -5.59 12.99 13.02
C ALA A 89 -4.49 13.37 14.03
N VAL A 90 -3.78 12.37 14.58
CA VAL A 90 -2.65 12.62 15.49
C VAL A 90 -1.50 13.32 14.77
N ASP A 91 -1.14 12.86 13.57
CA ASP A 91 -0.03 13.46 12.81
C ASP A 91 -0.39 14.88 12.32
N THR A 92 -1.66 15.15 12.01
CA THR A 92 -2.17 16.52 11.76
C THR A 92 -2.02 17.41 13.01
N GLY A 93 -2.40 16.90 14.19
CA GLY A 93 -2.21 17.63 15.45
C GLY A 93 -0.73 17.95 15.69
N ARG A 94 0.18 16.99 15.45
CA ARG A 94 1.63 17.19 15.55
C ARG A 94 2.15 18.24 14.58
N TYR A 95 1.65 18.24 13.34
CA TYR A 95 2.00 19.22 12.32
C TYR A 95 1.60 20.63 12.75
N LEU A 96 0.36 20.83 13.22
CA LEU A 96 -0.15 22.13 13.64
C LEU A 96 0.62 22.75 14.82
N VAL A 97 1.16 21.93 15.72
CA VAL A 97 1.99 22.41 16.84
C VAL A 97 3.49 22.46 16.51
N GLY A 98 3.88 22.27 15.25
CA GLY A 98 5.29 22.32 14.81
C GLY A 98 6.16 21.14 15.26
N SER A 99 5.55 20.05 15.73
CA SER A 99 6.25 18.85 16.24
C SER A 99 6.37 17.72 15.22
N HIS A 100 6.22 18.02 13.93
CA HIS A 100 6.26 17.01 12.88
C HIS A 100 7.70 16.59 12.55
N ARG A 101 7.88 15.30 12.28
CA ARG A 101 9.11 14.69 11.78
C ARG A 101 8.72 13.65 10.72
N GLU A 102 9.52 13.52 9.67
CA GLU A 102 9.30 12.46 8.70
C GLU A 102 9.41 11.09 9.39
N PRO A 103 8.43 10.19 9.20
CA PRO A 103 8.55 8.82 9.66
C PRO A 103 9.63 8.06 8.86
N ASP A 104 10.52 7.38 9.57
CA ASP A 104 11.50 6.44 9.00
C ASP A 104 10.87 5.09 8.60
N HIS A 105 9.70 4.76 9.15
CA HIS A 105 8.93 3.57 8.81
C HIS A 105 7.42 3.79 8.88
N MET A 106 6.66 2.86 8.31
CA MET A 106 5.20 2.84 8.40
C MET A 106 4.75 2.38 9.79
N LYS A 107 4.07 3.26 10.54
CA LYS A 107 3.44 2.91 11.84
C LYS A 107 2.31 1.89 11.68
N LEU A 108 1.62 1.92 10.54
CA LEU A 108 0.60 0.94 10.16
C LEU A 108 1.10 0.22 8.92
N ALA A 109 1.65 -0.98 9.08
CA ALA A 109 2.10 -1.79 7.95
C ALA A 109 0.92 -2.13 7.03
N LEU A 110 1.17 -2.10 5.71
CA LEU A 110 0.24 -2.64 4.73
C LEU A 110 0.03 -4.14 5.03
N ARG A 111 -1.12 -4.69 4.63
CA ARG A 111 -1.39 -6.13 4.68
C ARG A 111 -1.63 -6.61 3.25
N SER A 112 -1.66 -7.93 3.06
CA SER A 112 -2.03 -8.49 1.76
C SER A 112 -3.43 -8.06 1.30
N LYS A 113 -4.31 -7.66 2.23
CA LYS A 113 -5.67 -7.20 1.92
C LYS A 113 -5.68 -5.92 1.09
N GLU A 114 -4.80 -4.98 1.37
CA GLU A 114 -4.63 -3.74 0.58
C GLU A 114 -4.21 -4.07 -0.86
N CYS A 115 -3.32 -5.05 -1.04
CA CYS A 115 -2.88 -5.47 -2.38
C CYS A 115 -3.99 -6.23 -3.15
N THR A 116 -4.72 -7.13 -2.49
CA THR A 116 -5.69 -8.02 -3.16
C THR A 116 -6.96 -7.32 -3.61
N GLN A 117 -7.20 -6.06 -3.21
CA GLN A 117 -8.27 -5.23 -3.77
C GLN A 117 -8.20 -5.16 -5.30
N CYS A 118 -6.97 -5.10 -5.85
CA CYS A 118 -6.72 -5.04 -7.29
C CYS A 118 -6.02 -6.29 -7.83
N HIS A 119 -5.25 -7.01 -7.00
CA HIS A 119 -4.45 -8.17 -7.44
C HIS A 119 -5.16 -9.53 -7.34
N THR A 120 -6.42 -9.60 -6.88
CA THR A 120 -7.17 -10.87 -6.79
C THR A 120 -7.14 -11.71 -8.08
N PRO A 121 -7.30 -11.14 -9.30
CA PRO A 121 -7.25 -11.94 -10.53
C PRO A 121 -5.89 -12.58 -10.80
N ILE A 122 -4.79 -11.96 -10.34
CA ILE A 122 -3.44 -12.51 -10.49
C ILE A 122 -3.25 -13.69 -9.54
N VAL A 123 -3.75 -13.56 -8.31
CA VAL A 123 -3.66 -14.59 -7.27
C VAL A 123 -4.63 -15.76 -7.49
N LYS A 124 -5.80 -15.50 -8.10
CA LYS A 124 -6.86 -16.52 -8.29
C LYS A 124 -6.91 -17.13 -9.68
N ARG A 125 -6.10 -16.65 -10.64
CA ARG A 125 -6.13 -17.22 -12.00
C ARG A 125 -5.75 -18.71 -11.91
N PRO A 126 -6.57 -19.64 -12.43
CA PRO A 126 -6.08 -20.96 -12.76
C PRO A 126 -5.15 -20.77 -13.96
N GLN A 127 -3.85 -20.66 -13.71
CA GLN A 127 -2.87 -20.45 -14.77
C GLN A 127 -2.59 -21.79 -15.43
N ALA A 128 -2.39 -21.78 -16.76
CA ALA A 128 -2.07 -22.95 -17.56
C ALA A 128 -1.02 -23.79 -16.83
N THR A 129 -1.26 -25.09 -16.67
CA THR A 129 -0.31 -26.03 -16.07
C THR A 129 1.03 -25.89 -16.77
N LEU A 130 1.98 -25.24 -16.11
CA LEU A 130 3.38 -25.27 -16.50
C LEU A 130 3.87 -26.71 -16.36
N SER A 131 4.73 -27.17 -17.26
CA SER A 131 5.45 -28.43 -17.03
C SER A 131 6.41 -28.27 -15.85
N ALA A 132 6.81 -29.37 -15.21
CA ALA A 132 7.79 -29.34 -14.12
C ALA A 132 9.09 -28.62 -14.53
N GLU A 133 9.55 -28.82 -15.78
CA GLU A 133 10.72 -28.13 -16.32
C GLU A 133 10.50 -26.61 -16.51
N GLN A 134 9.27 -26.20 -16.81
CA GLN A 134 8.92 -24.78 -16.90
C GLN A 134 8.82 -24.15 -15.51
N GLU A 135 8.30 -24.85 -14.51
CA GLU A 135 8.26 -24.39 -13.11
C GLU A 135 9.68 -24.22 -12.57
N GLU A 136 10.54 -25.21 -12.74
CA GLU A 136 11.95 -25.17 -12.33
C GLU A 136 12.76 -24.10 -13.07
N ALA A 137 12.55 -23.93 -14.38
CA ALA A 137 13.19 -22.86 -15.15
C ALA A 137 12.71 -21.45 -14.79
N LEU A 138 11.54 -21.33 -14.15
CA LEU A 138 10.96 -20.07 -13.69
C LEU A 138 11.30 -19.77 -12.23
N GLU A 139 11.67 -20.77 -11.43
CA GLU A 139 12.22 -20.55 -10.09
C GLU A 139 13.47 -19.66 -10.15
N GLY A 140 13.41 -18.50 -9.50
CA GLY A 140 14.51 -17.53 -9.50
C GLY A 140 14.61 -16.63 -10.74
N ARG A 141 13.72 -16.75 -11.74
CA ARG A 141 13.61 -15.78 -12.85
C ARG A 141 12.60 -14.67 -12.55
N ALA A 142 12.91 -13.47 -13.04
CA ALA A 142 12.07 -12.28 -12.90
C ALA A 142 10.74 -12.40 -13.66
N GLY A 143 9.66 -11.97 -13.03
CA GLY A 143 8.31 -12.04 -13.59
C GLY A 143 7.26 -12.24 -12.50
N ASN A 144 5.99 -12.23 -12.92
CA ASN A 144 4.89 -12.93 -12.24
C ASN A 144 5.11 -14.46 -12.06
N ALA A 145 6.33 -14.95 -12.31
CA ALA A 145 6.78 -16.33 -12.18
C ALA A 145 6.52 -16.89 -10.78
N TYR A 146 6.79 -16.14 -9.70
CA TYR A 146 6.46 -16.60 -8.34
C TYR A 146 4.97 -16.92 -8.19
N HIS A 147 4.10 -16.06 -8.73
CA HIS A 147 2.65 -16.27 -8.73
C HIS A 147 2.18 -17.30 -9.78
N ALA A 148 3.09 -17.89 -10.54
CA ALA A 148 2.82 -18.91 -11.54
C ALA A 148 3.29 -20.32 -11.10
N ILE A 149 4.15 -20.42 -10.08
CA ILE A 149 4.68 -21.70 -9.58
C ILE A 149 3.66 -22.33 -8.61
N ARG A 150 2.99 -23.41 -9.04
CA ARG A 150 1.92 -24.06 -8.26
C ARG A 150 2.34 -24.54 -6.86
N PRO A 151 3.55 -25.10 -6.65
CA PRO A 151 4.03 -25.45 -5.31
C PRO A 151 4.00 -24.28 -4.31
N HIS A 152 4.11 -23.03 -4.78
CA HIS A 152 4.07 -21.84 -3.93
C HIS A 152 2.65 -21.39 -3.55
N ASP A 153 1.59 -21.97 -4.12
CA ASP A 153 0.19 -21.67 -3.75
C ASP A 153 -0.10 -21.98 -2.26
N ALA A 154 0.57 -23.02 -1.73
CA ALA A 154 0.43 -23.42 -0.34
C ALA A 154 1.30 -22.59 0.63
N VAL A 155 2.28 -21.85 0.12
CA VAL A 155 3.19 -21.06 0.94
C VAL A 155 2.50 -19.76 1.35
N ARG A 156 2.29 -19.60 2.66
CA ARG A 156 1.69 -18.39 3.22
C ARG A 156 2.72 -17.28 3.36
N MET A 157 2.94 -16.52 2.30
CA MET A 157 3.70 -15.26 2.34
C MET A 157 2.79 -14.04 2.19
N THR A 158 3.16 -12.93 2.84
CA THR A 158 2.51 -11.64 2.58
C THR A 158 3.11 -11.01 1.33
N CYS A 159 2.32 -10.24 0.56
CA CYS A 159 2.81 -9.57 -0.65
C CYS A 159 4.05 -8.69 -0.35
N LEU A 160 4.06 -8.09 0.84
CA LEU A 160 5.10 -7.18 1.31
C LEU A 160 6.35 -7.89 1.82
N ARG A 161 6.36 -9.23 1.88
CA ARG A 161 7.59 -9.95 2.20
C ARG A 161 8.58 -9.86 1.05
N CYS A 162 8.08 -9.97 -0.19
CA CYS A 162 8.90 -9.98 -1.39
C CYS A 162 8.90 -8.63 -2.12
N HIS A 163 7.74 -7.97 -2.29
CA HIS A 163 7.64 -6.79 -3.15
C HIS A 163 8.57 -5.62 -2.75
N PRO A 164 8.76 -5.28 -1.46
CA PRO A 164 9.71 -4.24 -1.05
C PRO A 164 11.18 -4.59 -1.29
N ALA A 165 11.50 -5.86 -1.55
CA ALA A 165 12.86 -6.29 -1.90
C ALA A 165 13.19 -6.06 -3.38
N HIS A 166 12.21 -5.67 -4.20
CA HIS A 166 12.41 -5.19 -5.56
C HIS A 166 12.68 -3.68 -5.51
N THR A 167 13.95 -3.33 -5.48
CA THR A 167 14.43 -1.99 -5.12
C THR A 167 15.13 -1.31 -6.29
N THR A 168 15.48 -0.05 -6.10
CA THR A 168 16.09 0.82 -7.13
C THR A 168 17.46 0.38 -7.64
N ASP A 169 18.13 -0.51 -6.92
CA ASP A 169 19.40 -1.14 -7.31
C ASP A 169 19.22 -2.47 -8.07
N GLY A 170 17.98 -2.87 -8.36
CA GLY A 170 17.67 -4.06 -9.15
C GLY A 170 17.61 -3.80 -10.66
N ASP A 171 17.65 -4.87 -11.46
CA ASP A 171 17.58 -4.77 -12.93
C ASP A 171 16.13 -4.53 -13.40
N PRO A 172 15.82 -3.40 -14.08
CA PRO A 172 14.48 -3.13 -14.59
C PRO A 172 13.94 -4.20 -15.55
N LYS A 173 14.81 -4.84 -16.35
CA LYS A 173 14.41 -5.95 -17.24
C LYS A 173 14.05 -7.20 -16.45
N ALA A 174 14.61 -7.31 -15.25
CA ALA A 174 14.32 -8.35 -14.28
C ALA A 174 13.32 -7.87 -13.20
N GLN A 175 12.42 -6.94 -13.53
CA GLN A 175 11.41 -6.40 -12.60
C GLN A 175 12.01 -5.85 -11.30
N PHE A 176 13.17 -5.21 -11.38
CA PHE A 176 13.88 -4.61 -10.25
C PHE A 176 14.34 -5.63 -9.20
N ILE A 177 14.58 -6.88 -9.61
CA ILE A 177 15.18 -7.88 -8.71
C ILE A 177 16.64 -7.51 -8.43
N ALA A 178 16.95 -7.32 -7.15
CA ALA A 178 18.31 -7.29 -6.62
C ALA A 178 18.60 -8.62 -5.92
N ARG A 179 19.36 -9.52 -6.56
CA ARG A 179 19.61 -10.90 -6.06
C ARG A 179 20.06 -10.94 -4.59
N LYS A 180 20.97 -10.04 -4.20
CA LYS A 180 21.46 -9.93 -2.82
C LYS A 180 20.35 -9.65 -1.78
N ARG A 181 19.24 -9.04 -2.19
CA ARG A 181 18.08 -8.73 -1.32
C ARG A 181 16.99 -9.79 -1.40
N VAL A 182 16.72 -10.32 -2.60
CA VAL A 182 15.62 -11.27 -2.83
C VAL A 182 16.02 -12.70 -2.42
N GLU A 183 17.23 -13.16 -2.75
CA GLU A 183 17.63 -14.54 -2.47
C GLU A 183 17.59 -14.94 -0.99
N PRO A 184 17.97 -14.09 -0.01
CA PRO A 184 17.80 -14.43 1.40
C PRO A 184 16.37 -14.78 1.79
N ILE A 185 15.36 -14.16 1.15
CA ILE A 185 13.94 -14.45 1.41
C ILE A 185 13.61 -15.85 0.92
N CYS A 186 14.03 -16.20 -0.30
CA CYS A 186 13.80 -17.55 -0.85
C CYS A 186 14.53 -18.61 -0.01
N ARG A 187 15.70 -18.28 0.54
CA ARG A 187 16.48 -19.16 1.42
C ARG A 187 15.84 -19.46 2.78
N GLU A 188 14.79 -18.74 3.17
CA GLU A 188 14.00 -19.07 4.36
C GLU A 188 13.29 -20.43 4.23
N CYS A 189 12.97 -20.83 2.99
CA CYS A 189 12.32 -22.10 2.68
C CYS A 189 13.22 -23.06 1.89
N HIS A 190 14.09 -22.53 1.03
CA HIS A 190 14.98 -23.32 0.18
C HIS A 190 16.42 -23.32 0.71
N LYS A 191 16.96 -24.48 1.07
CA LYS A 191 18.38 -24.57 1.50
C LYS A 191 19.36 -24.21 0.37
N THR A 192 19.00 -24.52 -0.86
CA THR A 192 19.71 -24.18 -2.10
C THR A 192 18.69 -23.65 -3.12
N LEU A 193 19.08 -22.64 -3.89
CA LEU A 193 18.23 -22.05 -4.93
C LEU A 193 18.76 -22.50 -6.29
N GLY A 194 18.14 -23.53 -6.90
CA GLY A 194 18.51 -24.07 -8.21
C GLY A 194 19.94 -24.60 -8.28
N GLU A 195 20.12 -25.88 -7.92
CA GLU A 195 21.24 -26.70 -8.42
C GLU A 195 20.77 -27.50 -9.63
#